data_AF-A0A3Q7EYI2-F1
#
_entry.id   AF-A0A3Q7EYI2-F1
#
_cell.length_a   1.000
_cell.length_b   1.000
_cell.length_c   1.000
_cell.angle_alpha   90.00
_cell.angle_beta   90.00
_cell.angle_gamma   90.00
#
_symmetry.space_group_name_H-M   'P 1'
#
loop_
_entity.id
_entity.type
_entity.pdbx_description
1 polymer ?
#
loop_
_entity_poly.entity_id
_entity_poly.type
_entity_poly.pdbx_seq_one_letter_code
_entity_poly.pdbx_strand_id
1 'polypeptide(L)'
;MKVHRLWNYKGHIGYAIVEFKGDWSGFANAIEFEKAFELDNHGKRDWNSGRGRDRKMYAWIARDEDYNAGSLIGTHLRKYGDLKPVYEIQEESNRKHSVLLHTLTNELDMKKNISRMEMMWAKTFNQLNDFIREHEKSKIQLEAQKQQFMQ
;
A
#
# COMPACT_ATOMS: atom_id res chain seq x y z
N MET A 1 -3.76 18.39 0.48
CA MET A 1 -2.77 19.48 0.59
C MET A 1 -3.31 20.49 1.58
N LYS A 2 -2.50 20.92 2.55
CA LYS A 2 -2.84 21.98 3.50
C LYS A 2 -1.78 23.07 3.43
N VAL A 3 -2.15 24.31 3.74
CA VAL A 3 -1.22 25.44 3.75
C VAL A 3 -1.24 26.08 5.13
N HIS A 4 -0.09 26.08 5.80
CA HIS A 4 0.11 26.62 7.14
C HIS A 4 0.86 27.94 7.08
N ARG A 5 0.18 29.05 7.37
CA ARG A 5 0.83 30.37 7.48
C ARG A 5 1.69 30.41 8.74
N LEU A 6 2.90 30.97 8.64
CA LEU A 6 3.79 31.11 9.78
C LEU A 6 3.60 32.48 10.47
N TRP A 7 3.54 32.46 11.80
CA TRP A 7 3.26 33.64 12.64
C TRP A 7 4.33 33.80 13.72
N ASN A 8 4.69 35.05 14.01
CA ASN A 8 5.44 35.44 15.20
C ASN A 8 4.62 36.45 16.04
N TYR A 9 5.20 36.94 17.13
CA TYR A 9 4.55 37.91 18.02
C TYR A 9 4.22 39.26 17.34
N LYS A 10 4.78 39.54 16.16
CA LYS A 10 4.50 40.73 15.33
C LYS A 10 3.49 40.48 14.21
N GLY A 11 3.01 39.25 14.04
CA GLY A 11 2.08 38.86 12.98
C GLY A 11 2.65 37.81 12.01
N HIS A 12 2.10 37.76 10.79
CA HIS A 12 2.53 36.83 9.75
C HIS A 12 3.93 37.20 9.22
N ILE A 13 4.79 36.20 9.02
CA ILE A 13 6.21 36.44 8.66
C ILE A 13 6.53 36.40 7.16
N GLY A 14 5.52 36.29 6.28
CA GLY A 14 5.74 36.22 4.84
C GLY A 14 5.99 34.81 4.29
N TYR A 15 5.87 33.78 5.13
CA TYR A 15 6.13 32.38 4.76
C TYR A 15 4.95 31.49 5.09
N ALA A 16 4.76 30.46 4.28
CA ALA A 16 3.81 29.39 4.52
C ALA A 16 4.46 28.02 4.26
N ILE A 17 4.01 27.01 5.01
CA ILE A 17 4.39 25.61 4.82
C ILE A 17 3.27 24.92 4.06
N VAL A 18 3.59 24.31 2.93
CA VAL A 18 2.65 23.48 2.17
C VAL A 18 2.85 22.02 2.58
N GLU A 19 1.82 21.45 3.19
CA GLU A 19 1.81 20.05 3.63
C GLU A 19 1.16 19.18 2.55
N PHE A 20 1.96 18.28 1.99
CA PHE A 20 1.53 17.23 1.07
C PHE A 20 1.16 15.95 1.82
N LYS A 21 0.59 14.96 1.12
CA LYS A 21 0.31 13.65 1.73
C LYS A 21 1.63 12.95 2.13
N GLY A 22 1.61 12.17 3.20
CA GLY A 22 2.78 11.40 3.66
C GLY A 22 3.05 10.11 2.88
N ASP A 23 2.63 10.02 1.62
CA ASP A 23 2.78 8.85 0.76
C ASP A 23 3.52 9.20 -0.54
N TRP A 24 3.78 8.19 -1.39
CA TRP A 24 4.43 8.38 -2.69
C TRP A 24 3.71 9.39 -3.60
N SER A 25 2.38 9.47 -3.52
CA SER A 25 1.62 10.45 -4.29
C SER A 25 1.86 11.87 -3.80
N GLY A 26 1.97 12.07 -2.48
CA GLY A 26 2.32 13.36 -1.90
C GLY A 26 3.74 13.80 -2.23
N PHE A 27 4.69 12.87 -2.24
CA PHE A 27 6.07 13.16 -2.66
C PHE A 27 6.15 13.55 -4.15
N ALA A 28 5.44 12.83 -5.03
CA ALA A 28 5.37 13.18 -6.45
C ALA A 28 4.76 14.58 -6.67
N ASN A 29 3.65 14.88 -5.97
CA ASN A 29 3.02 16.21 -6.02
C ASN A 29 3.96 17.32 -5.52
N ALA A 30 4.75 17.06 -4.48
CA ALA A 30 5.71 18.02 -3.95
C ALA A 30 6.84 18.31 -4.97
N ILE A 31 7.32 17.28 -5.68
CA ILE A 31 8.34 17.43 -6.74
C ILE A 31 7.78 18.25 -7.90
N GLU A 32 6.56 17.96 -8.34
CA GLU A 32 5.91 18.73 -9.41
C GLU A 32 5.72 20.20 -9.00
N PHE A 33 5.32 20.43 -7.76
CA PHE A 33 5.20 21.77 -7.18
C PHE A 33 6.55 22.51 -7.18
N GLU A 34 7.63 21.92 -6.66
CA GLU A 34 8.98 22.55 -6.69
C GLU A 34 9.41 22.87 -8.13
N LYS A 35 9.26 21.92 -9.06
CA LYS A 35 9.61 22.12 -10.47
C LYS A 35 8.86 23.27 -11.12
N ALA A 36 7.58 23.45 -10.81
CA ALA A 36 6.80 24.55 -11.36
C ALA A 36 7.39 25.92 -10.99
N PHE A 37 7.89 26.07 -9.76
CA PHE A 37 8.56 27.29 -9.32
C PHE A 37 9.98 27.42 -9.88
N GLU A 38 10.74 26.33 -9.95
CA GLU A 38 12.07 26.34 -10.58
C GLU A 38 12.00 26.77 -12.06
N LEU A 39 10.97 26.32 -12.81
CA LEU A 39 10.77 26.69 -14.21
C LEU A 39 10.39 28.17 -14.41
N ASP A 40 9.76 28.82 -13.42
CA ASP A 40 9.48 30.27 -13.45
C ASP A 40 10.68 31.11 -12.96
N ASN A 41 11.78 30.49 -12.53
CA ASN A 41 12.92 31.10 -11.82
C ASN A 41 12.55 31.64 -10.43
N HIS A 42 11.70 30.91 -9.73
CA HIS A 42 11.24 31.19 -8.36
C HIS A 42 11.57 30.05 -7.39
N GLY A 43 12.63 29.29 -7.67
CA GLY A 43 13.12 28.21 -6.81
C GLY A 43 13.99 28.72 -5.64
N LYS A 44 14.50 27.78 -4.82
CA LYS A 44 15.40 28.09 -3.68
C LYS A 44 16.65 28.85 -4.12
N ARG A 45 17.22 28.49 -5.27
CA ARG A 45 18.44 29.13 -5.81
C ARG A 45 18.17 30.59 -6.14
N ASP A 46 17.04 30.87 -6.78
CA ASP A 46 16.63 32.22 -7.18
C ASP A 46 16.35 33.08 -5.94
N TRP A 47 15.67 32.51 -4.93
CA TRP A 47 15.45 33.14 -3.64
C TRP A 47 16.76 33.57 -2.96
N ASN A 48 17.77 32.69 -2.99
CA ASN A 48 19.08 32.90 -2.38
C ASN A 48 20.00 33.83 -3.19
N SER A 49 19.76 34.00 -4.48
CA SER A 49 20.62 34.81 -5.38
C SER A 49 20.64 36.32 -5.05
N GLY A 50 19.64 36.81 -4.31
CA GLY A 50 19.59 38.18 -3.78
C GLY A 50 19.40 39.30 -4.82
N ARG A 51 19.51 39.02 -6.12
CA ARG A 51 19.31 40.01 -7.19
C ARG A 51 17.84 40.02 -7.61
N GLY A 52 17.20 41.19 -7.52
CA GLY A 52 15.93 41.45 -8.19
C GLY A 52 14.78 40.52 -7.78
N ARG A 53 14.62 40.24 -6.48
CA ARG A 53 13.41 39.57 -5.99
C ARG A 53 12.20 40.39 -6.41
N ASP A 54 11.37 39.80 -7.25
CA ASP A 54 10.10 40.40 -7.61
C ASP A 54 9.08 40.20 -6.47
N ARG A 55 7.83 40.56 -6.71
CA ARG A 55 6.73 40.39 -5.75
C ARG A 55 6.03 39.04 -5.87
N LYS A 56 6.55 38.09 -6.66
CA LYS A 56 5.97 36.76 -6.81
C LYS A 56 6.36 35.86 -5.64
N MET A 57 5.70 34.70 -5.56
CA MET A 57 6.02 33.68 -4.58
C MET A 57 7.22 32.85 -5.04
N TYR A 58 8.02 32.41 -4.07
CA TYR A 58 9.11 31.46 -4.26
C TYR A 58 8.77 30.19 -3.49
N ALA A 59 9.14 29.03 -4.04
CA ALA A 59 8.89 27.77 -3.36
C ALA A 59 9.95 26.71 -3.67
N TRP A 60 10.13 25.81 -2.71
CA TRP A 60 11.01 24.66 -2.79
C TRP A 60 10.54 23.59 -1.80
N ILE A 61 10.97 22.35 -2.01
CA ILE A 61 10.81 21.30 -1.03
C ILE A 61 11.79 21.57 0.11
N ALA A 62 11.29 21.60 1.34
CA ALA A 62 12.14 21.70 2.53
C ALA A 62 13.05 20.47 2.66
N ARG A 63 14.35 20.71 2.81
CA ARG A 63 15.39 19.67 2.96
C ARG A 63 16.08 19.77 4.30
N ASP A 64 17.16 19.02 4.48
CA ASP A 64 17.96 18.95 5.72
C ASP A 64 18.42 20.34 6.18
N GLU A 65 18.83 21.22 5.27
CA GLU A 65 19.20 22.60 5.59
C GLU A 65 18.04 23.40 6.22
N ASP A 66 16.85 23.29 5.62
CA ASP A 66 15.66 24.02 6.08
C ASP A 66 15.15 23.45 7.41
N TYR A 67 15.20 22.13 7.55
CA TYR A 67 14.82 21.40 8.77
C TYR A 67 15.74 21.72 9.95
N ASN A 68 17.05 21.81 9.72
CA ASN A 68 18.03 22.08 10.78
C ASN A 68 18.24 23.57 11.06
N ALA A 69 17.70 24.46 10.23
CA ALA A 69 17.81 25.90 10.45
C ALA A 69 17.23 26.35 11.81
N GLY A 70 17.90 27.32 12.44
CA GLY A 70 17.40 28.03 13.64
C GLY A 70 16.25 28.99 13.36
N SER A 71 15.57 28.86 12.22
CA SER A 71 14.49 29.74 11.78
C SER A 71 13.12 29.25 12.28
N LEU A 72 12.07 30.08 12.12
CA LEU A 72 10.70 29.65 12.41
C LEU A 72 10.25 28.51 11.49
N ILE A 73 10.76 28.46 10.25
CA ILE A 73 10.55 27.35 9.31
C ILE A 73 11.13 26.07 9.90
N GLY A 74 12.42 26.05 10.25
CA GLY A 74 13.05 24.87 10.83
C GLY A 74 12.40 24.43 12.14
N THR A 75 11.97 25.39 12.97
CA THR A 75 11.23 25.11 14.21
C THR A 75 9.88 24.46 13.94
N HIS A 76 9.14 24.94 12.93
CA HIS A 76 7.88 24.34 12.51
C HIS A 76 8.10 22.92 11.96
N LEU A 77 9.08 22.74 11.08
CA LEU A 77 9.40 21.45 10.48
C LEU A 77 9.73 20.40 11.55
N ARG A 78 10.60 20.71 12.52
CA ARG A 78 10.93 19.82 13.64
C ARG A 78 9.76 19.52 14.58
N LYS A 79 8.79 20.44 14.67
CA LYS A 79 7.62 20.28 15.56
C LYS A 79 6.54 19.38 14.95
N TYR A 80 6.41 19.38 13.62
CA TYR A 80 5.28 18.76 12.92
C TYR A 80 5.69 17.69 11.90
N GLY A 81 6.98 17.43 11.71
CA GLY A 81 7.46 16.42 10.78
C GLY A 81 8.82 15.85 11.16
N ASP A 82 9.16 14.73 10.52
CA ASP A 82 10.44 14.04 10.66
C ASP A 82 11.22 14.17 9.36
N LEU A 83 12.53 14.41 9.46
CA LEU A 83 13.43 14.35 8.32
C LEU A 83 13.74 12.88 7.99
N LYS A 84 13.37 12.43 6.79
CA LYS A 84 13.64 11.08 6.32
C LYS A 84 14.31 11.10 4.94
N PRO A 85 15.29 10.22 4.69
CA PRO A 85 15.85 10.04 3.36
C PRO A 85 14.87 9.29 2.44
N VAL A 86 14.97 9.54 1.13
CA VAL A 86 14.05 8.98 0.13
C VAL A 86 14.10 7.44 0.12
N TYR A 87 15.26 6.83 0.40
CA TYR A 87 15.39 5.37 0.40
C TYR A 87 14.54 4.71 1.50
N GLU A 88 14.40 5.33 2.68
CA GLU A 88 13.56 4.79 3.76
C GLU A 88 12.08 4.75 3.36
N ILE A 89 11.61 5.79 2.66
CA ILE A 89 10.24 5.86 2.13
C ILE A 89 10.02 4.75 1.07
N GLN A 90 11.02 4.53 0.22
CA GLN A 90 11.00 3.47 -0.78
C GLN A 90 10.97 2.08 -0.13
N GLU A 91 11.82 1.83 0.86
CA GLU A 91 11.89 0.56 1.59
C GLU A 91 10.59 0.26 2.33
N GLU A 92 10.00 1.24 3.02
CA GLU A 92 8.72 1.07 3.70
C GLU A 92 7.61 0.69 2.71
N SER A 93 7.55 1.35 1.55
CA SER A 93 6.61 1.02 0.47
C SER A 93 6.83 -0.39 -0.06
N ASN A 94 8.08 -0.77 -0.33
CA ASN A 94 8.44 -2.10 -0.83
C ASN A 94 8.06 -3.19 0.17
N ARG A 95 8.32 -2.96 1.46
CA ARG A 95 7.94 -3.88 2.53
C ARG A 95 6.42 -4.07 2.59
N LYS A 96 5.64 -2.98 2.57
CA LYS A 96 4.17 -3.05 2.57
C LYS A 96 3.65 -3.81 1.34
N HIS A 97 4.22 -3.54 0.17
CA HIS A 97 3.86 -4.23 -1.07
C HIS A 97 4.19 -5.72 -1.01
N SER A 98 5.39 -6.08 -0.54
CA SER A 98 5.82 -7.48 -0.39
C SER A 98 4.93 -8.25 0.58
N VAL A 99 4.55 -7.65 1.71
CA VAL A 99 3.63 -8.26 2.67
C VAL A 99 2.28 -8.53 2.01
N LEU A 100 1.72 -7.55 1.29
CA LEU A 100 0.45 -7.70 0.59
C LEU A 100 0.51 -8.83 -0.46
N LEU A 101 1.56 -8.86 -1.28
CA LEU A 101 1.75 -9.93 -2.27
C LEU A 101 1.84 -11.31 -1.61
N HIS A 102 2.59 -11.41 -0.51
CA HIS A 102 2.71 -12.66 0.22
C HIS A 102 1.36 -13.14 0.77
N THR A 103 0.60 -12.24 1.41
CA THR A 103 -0.75 -12.55 1.92
C THR A 103 -1.66 -13.02 0.79
N LEU A 104 -1.72 -12.30 -0.33
CA LEU A 104 -2.55 -12.68 -1.48
C LEU A 104 -2.15 -14.02 -2.09
N THR A 105 -0.84 -14.29 -2.17
CA THR A 105 -0.33 -15.58 -2.67
C THR A 105 -0.77 -16.72 -1.76
N ASN A 106 -0.63 -16.55 -0.44
CA ASN A 106 -1.07 -17.54 0.54
C ASN A 106 -2.58 -17.80 0.45
N GLU A 107 -3.40 -16.75 0.32
CA GLU A 107 -4.85 -16.89 0.14
C GLU A 107 -5.21 -17.67 -1.13
N LEU A 108 -4.51 -17.42 -2.24
CA LEU A 108 -4.72 -18.16 -3.48
C LEU A 108 -4.36 -19.63 -3.33
N ASP A 109 -3.26 -19.95 -2.66
CA ASP A 109 -2.83 -21.33 -2.46
C ASP A 109 -3.77 -22.07 -1.50
N MET A 110 -4.27 -21.41 -0.45
CA MET A 110 -5.33 -21.97 0.40
C MET A 110 -6.58 -22.29 -0.40
N LYS A 111 -7.04 -21.39 -1.28
CA LYS A 111 -8.20 -21.64 -2.14
C LYS A 111 -7.98 -22.83 -3.07
N LYS A 112 -6.81 -22.94 -3.71
CA LYS A 112 -6.46 -24.10 -4.55
C LYS A 112 -6.49 -25.41 -3.75
N ASN A 113 -5.99 -25.39 -2.52
CA ASN A 113 -5.99 -26.57 -1.65
C ASN A 113 -7.42 -27.00 -1.29
N ILE A 114 -8.31 -26.06 -0.97
CA ILE A 114 -9.73 -26.34 -0.72
C ILE A 114 -10.37 -26.99 -1.95
N SER A 115 -10.23 -26.39 -3.13
CA SER A 115 -10.81 -26.95 -4.36
C SER A 115 -10.26 -28.35 -4.69
N ARG A 116 -8.98 -28.60 -4.41
CA ARG A 116 -8.39 -29.93 -4.55
C ARG A 116 -9.00 -30.93 -3.57
N MET A 117 -9.22 -30.54 -2.32
CA MET A 117 -9.87 -31.39 -1.32
C MET A 117 -11.32 -31.69 -1.69
N GLU A 118 -12.07 -30.72 -2.20
CA GLU A 118 -13.44 -30.92 -2.69
C GLU A 118 -13.48 -31.94 -3.83
N MET A 119 -12.56 -31.84 -4.78
CA MET A 119 -12.44 -32.81 -5.88
C MET A 119 -12.10 -34.21 -5.39
N MET A 120 -11.16 -34.33 -4.43
CA MET A 120 -10.83 -35.62 -3.81
C MET A 120 -12.02 -36.21 -3.05
N TRP A 121 -12.74 -35.40 -2.29
CA TRP A 121 -13.92 -35.83 -1.56
C TRP A 121 -15.02 -36.33 -2.51
N ALA A 122 -15.32 -35.60 -3.58
CA ALA A 122 -16.29 -36.00 -4.59
C ALA A 122 -15.91 -37.36 -5.24
N LYS A 123 -14.62 -37.56 -5.54
CA LYS A 123 -14.13 -38.83 -6.09
C LYS A 123 -14.33 -39.98 -5.10
N THR A 124 -13.93 -39.81 -3.85
CA THR A 124 -14.05 -40.84 -2.81
C THR A 124 -15.52 -41.16 -2.51
N PHE A 125 -16.38 -40.14 -2.50
CA PHE A 125 -17.82 -40.31 -2.30
C PHE A 125 -18.46 -41.12 -3.43
N ASN A 126 -18.11 -40.83 -4.69
CA ASN A 126 -18.60 -41.61 -5.83
C ASN A 126 -18.12 -43.07 -5.77
N GLN A 127 -16.85 -43.31 -5.43
CA GLN A 127 -16.33 -44.67 -5.25
C GLN A 127 -17.09 -45.43 -4.16
N LEU A 128 -17.39 -44.78 -3.02
CA LEU A 128 -18.18 -45.38 -1.96
C LEU A 128 -19.59 -45.75 -2.43
N ASN A 129 -20.26 -44.87 -3.17
CA ASN A 129 -21.57 -45.15 -3.74
C ASN A 129 -21.55 -46.34 -4.70
N ASP A 130 -20.51 -46.46 -5.53
CA ASP A 130 -20.34 -47.60 -6.42
C ASP A 130 -20.15 -48.91 -5.63
N PHE A 131 -19.34 -48.90 -4.56
CA PHE A 131 -19.18 -50.05 -3.66
C PHE A 131 -20.51 -50.46 -3.00
N ILE A 132 -21.30 -49.50 -2.53
CA ILE A 132 -22.61 -49.78 -1.92
C ILE A 132 -23.53 -50.43 -2.95
N ARG A 133 -23.61 -49.89 -4.16
CA ARG A 133 -24.43 -50.45 -5.25
C ARG A 133 -24.03 -51.88 -5.59
N GLU A 134 -22.74 -52.17 -5.72
CA GLU A 134 -22.26 -53.53 -6.00
C GLU A 134 -22.54 -54.50 -4.86
N HIS A 135 -22.41 -54.05 -3.61
CA HIS A 135 -22.75 -54.84 -2.44
C HIS A 135 -24.26 -55.16 -2.38
N GLU A 136 -25.12 -54.18 -2.65
CA GLU A 136 -26.57 -54.38 -2.73
C GLU A 136 -26.97 -55.36 -3.83
N LYS A 137 -26.38 -55.25 -5.03
CA LYS A 137 -26.59 -56.21 -6.13
C LYS A 137 -26.21 -57.64 -5.71
N SER A 138 -25.03 -57.81 -5.12
CA SER A 138 -24.54 -59.10 -4.64
C SER A 138 -25.46 -59.71 -3.58
N LYS A 139 -25.98 -58.88 -2.67
CA LYS A 139 -26.94 -59.31 -1.64
C LYS A 139 -28.24 -59.83 -2.25
N ILE A 140 -28.81 -59.10 -3.21
CA ILE A 140 -30.05 -59.49 -3.92
C ILE A 140 -29.84 -60.83 -4.67
N GLN A 141 -28.70 -61.00 -5.35
CA GLN A 141 -28.37 -62.25 -6.04
C GLN A 141 -28.29 -63.44 -5.07
N LEU A 142 -27.67 -63.25 -3.91
CA LEU A 142 -27.57 -64.30 -2.90
C LEU A 142 -28.94 -64.70 -2.34
N GLU A 143 -29.82 -63.73 -2.11
CA GLU A 143 -31.20 -63.98 -1.68
C GLU A 143 -31.99 -64.75 -2.75
N ALA A 144 -31.84 -64.39 -4.03
CA ALA A 144 -32.47 -65.11 -5.14
C ALA A 144 -31.98 -66.56 -5.25
N GLN A 145 -30.66 -66.80 -5.10
CA GLN A 145 -30.10 -68.16 -5.09
C GLN A 145 -30.67 -69.02 -3.96
N LYS A 146 -30.80 -68.46 -2.75
CA LYS A 146 -31.38 -69.18 -1.61
C LYS A 146 -32.83 -69.61 -1.84
N GLN A 147 -33.63 -68.79 -2.53
CA GLN A 147 -35.02 -69.15 -2.84
C GLN A 147 -35.13 -70.28 -3.87
N GLN A 148 -34.21 -70.37 -4.83
CA GLN A 148 -34.19 -71.44 -5.83
C GLN A 148 -33.87 -72.81 -5.24
N PHE A 149 -33.05 -72.89 -4.17
CA PHE A 149 -32.75 -74.14 -3.49
C PHE A 149 -33.86 -74.64 -2.55
N MET A 150 -34.87 -73.83 -2.27
CA MET A 150 -36.00 -74.17 -1.39
C MET A 150 -37.26 -74.60 -2.17
N GLN A 151 -37.19 -74.68 -3.50
CA GLN A 151 -38.21 -75.23 -4.41
C GLN A 151 -37.80 -76.62 -4.88
#